data_AF-A0A0F5R8B0-F1
#
_entry.id   AF-A0A0F5R8B0-F1
#
_cell.length_a   1.000
_cell.length_b   1.000
_cell.length_c   1.000
_cell.angle_alpha   90.00
_cell.angle_beta   90.00
_cell.angle_gamma   90.00
#
_symmetry.space_group_name_H-M   'P 1'
#
loop_
_entity.id
_entity.type
_entity.pdbx_description
1 polymer ?
#
loop_
_entity_poly.entity_id
_entity_poly.type
_entity_poly.pdbx_seq_one_letter_code
_entity_poly.pdbx_strand_id
1 'polypeptide(L)'
;MKPEHPWQNRFVTVILEGGGRLEGLLCEMGEDMLSMFILPSRRYGYIPLVQVKELSLSPVPAPEVSPIVEDHPYRTPSERMTYRKMLLASKGSFSEIKLSSNRQLHGYLAGVMNDFLIFCVPMNGAVLVPLGSLRCLSPYPPGLAPYHLTPEQFPLRPLSLGLARSFSQQLAKLQGEFIVAGRGELPDLSGVLTAIEGQLVTLTDASGSSVCLHFSAIEALHL
;
A
#
# COMPACT_ATOMS: atom_id res chain seq x y z
N MET A 1 -8.29 -31.16 -6.93
CA MET A 1 -8.92 -29.96 -6.34
C MET A 1 -8.24 -29.66 -5.02
N LYS A 2 -7.62 -28.49 -4.88
CA LYS A 2 -7.00 -28.08 -3.61
C LYS A 2 -8.10 -27.54 -2.69
N PRO A 3 -8.06 -27.79 -1.37
CA PRO A 3 -9.11 -27.35 -0.47
C PRO A 3 -9.15 -25.83 -0.44
N GLU A 4 -10.25 -25.27 -0.90
CA GLU A 4 -10.60 -23.86 -0.70
C GLU A 4 -10.78 -23.60 0.79
N HIS A 5 -10.38 -22.42 1.25
CA HIS A 5 -10.58 -22.04 2.65
C HIS A 5 -12.09 -22.06 2.97
N PRO A 6 -12.53 -22.57 4.15
CA PRO A 6 -13.95 -22.71 4.46
C PRO A 6 -14.74 -21.39 4.47
N TRP A 7 -14.06 -20.25 4.50
CA TRP A 7 -14.68 -18.92 4.45
C TRP A 7 -14.58 -18.24 3.08
N GLN A 8 -14.08 -18.93 2.05
CA GLN A 8 -14.09 -18.40 0.69
C GLN A 8 -15.53 -18.15 0.22
N ASN A 9 -15.75 -17.04 -0.50
CA ASN A 9 -17.05 -16.53 -0.91
C ASN A 9 -18.01 -16.26 0.27
N ARG A 10 -17.47 -15.95 1.45
CA ARG A 10 -18.24 -15.52 2.62
C ARG A 10 -17.90 -14.08 2.96
N PHE A 11 -18.87 -13.38 3.54
CA PHE A 11 -18.62 -12.07 4.13
C PHE A 11 -17.80 -12.23 5.40
N VAL A 12 -16.72 -11.46 5.48
CA VAL A 12 -15.76 -11.50 6.58
C VAL A 12 -15.45 -10.09 7.05
N THR A 13 -15.02 -10.01 8.31
CA THR A 13 -14.35 -8.86 8.89
C THR A 13 -12.87 -9.19 9.01
N VAL A 14 -12.01 -8.27 8.56
CA VAL A 14 -10.56 -8.32 8.78
C VAL A 14 -10.16 -7.17 9.68
N ILE A 15 -9.52 -7.50 10.80
CA ILE A 15 -8.82 -6.54 11.65
C ILE A 15 -7.36 -6.54 11.23
N LEU A 16 -6.84 -5.36 10.89
CA LEU A 16 -5.47 -5.15 10.48
C LEU A 16 -4.60 -4.84 11.71
N GLU A 17 -3.30 -5.14 11.59
CA GLU A 17 -2.28 -4.61 12.48
C GLU A 17 -2.40 -3.10 12.60
N GLY A 18 -2.24 -2.57 13.83
CA GLY A 18 -2.38 -1.14 14.11
C GLY A 18 -3.79 -0.55 13.91
N GLY A 19 -4.86 -1.35 14.05
CA GLY A 19 -6.21 -0.84 14.35
C GLY A 19 -7.14 -0.51 13.18
N GLY A 20 -6.89 -1.05 11.97
CA GLY A 20 -7.81 -0.91 10.83
C GLY A 20 -8.87 -2.02 10.78
N ARG A 21 -10.08 -1.71 10.30
CA ARG A 21 -11.15 -2.69 10.05
C ARG A 21 -11.56 -2.66 8.59
N LEU A 22 -11.58 -3.82 7.94
CA LEU A 22 -12.08 -4.01 6.59
C LEU A 22 -13.22 -5.03 6.61
N GLU A 23 -14.31 -4.74 5.90
CA GLU A 23 -15.45 -5.64 5.78
C GLU A 23 -15.71 -5.92 4.31
N GLY A 24 -16.06 -7.15 3.96
CA GLY A 24 -16.25 -7.50 2.55
C GLY A 24 -16.40 -8.98 2.29
N LEU A 25 -16.51 -9.32 1.01
CA LEU A 25 -16.51 -10.72 0.55
C LEU A 25 -15.06 -11.22 0.47
N LEU A 26 -14.75 -12.33 1.13
CA LEU A 26 -13.47 -13.02 0.92
C LEU A 26 -13.49 -13.74 -0.42
N CYS A 27 -12.76 -13.23 -1.41
CA CYS A 27 -12.73 -13.79 -2.75
C CYS A 27 -11.74 -14.95 -2.85
N GLU A 28 -10.55 -14.78 -2.27
CA GLU A 28 -9.49 -15.79 -2.30
C GLU A 28 -8.53 -15.60 -1.12
N MET A 29 -8.00 -16.70 -0.60
CA MET A 29 -6.86 -16.71 0.30
C MET A 29 -5.66 -17.27 -0.47
N GLY A 30 -4.72 -16.39 -0.79
CA GLY A 30 -3.47 -16.72 -1.45
C GLY A 30 -2.44 -17.34 -0.50
N GLU A 31 -1.19 -17.45 -0.94
CA GLU A 31 -0.11 -18.00 -0.10
C GLU A 31 0.31 -17.05 1.02
N ASP A 32 0.34 -15.75 0.72
CA ASP A 32 0.83 -14.67 1.59
C ASP A 32 -0.12 -13.46 1.63
N MET A 33 -1.36 -13.60 1.13
CA MET A 33 -2.34 -12.51 1.05
C MET A 33 -3.82 -12.94 1.07
N LEU A 34 -4.72 -12.01 1.41
CA LEU A 34 -6.17 -12.10 1.24
C LEU A 34 -6.64 -11.18 0.10
N SER A 35 -7.43 -11.73 -0.82
CA SER A 35 -8.19 -10.95 -1.81
C SER A 35 -9.61 -10.78 -1.30
N MET A 36 -10.05 -9.53 -1.17
CA MET A 36 -11.38 -9.20 -0.69
C MET A 36 -12.05 -8.17 -1.56
N PHE A 37 -13.36 -8.29 -1.75
CA PHE A 37 -14.19 -7.20 -2.26
C PHE A 37 -14.67 -6.34 -1.08
N ILE A 38 -14.05 -5.18 -0.89
CA ILE A 38 -14.17 -4.35 0.31
C ILE A 38 -15.37 -3.40 0.23
N LEU A 39 -16.20 -3.41 1.25
CA LEU A 39 -17.31 -2.48 1.48
C LEU A 39 -16.90 -1.34 2.44
N PRO A 40 -17.47 -0.13 2.28
CA PRO A 40 -18.44 0.29 1.26
C PRO A 40 -17.80 0.67 -0.08
N SER A 41 -16.46 0.61 -0.20
CA SER A 41 -15.74 1.09 -1.39
C SER A 41 -16.09 0.36 -2.70
N ARG A 42 -16.65 -0.86 -2.60
CA ARG A 42 -17.00 -1.73 -3.74
C ARG A 42 -15.82 -1.96 -4.70
N ARG A 43 -14.64 -2.22 -4.13
CA ARG A 43 -13.42 -2.51 -4.90
C ARG A 43 -12.71 -3.74 -4.35
N TYR A 44 -11.95 -4.39 -5.21
CA TYR A 44 -11.00 -5.42 -4.79
C TYR A 44 -9.87 -4.78 -3.97
N GLY A 45 -9.47 -5.47 -2.91
CA GLY A 45 -8.35 -5.14 -2.05
C GLY A 45 -7.47 -6.34 -1.82
N TYR A 46 -6.16 -6.10 -1.88
CA TYR A 46 -5.10 -7.08 -1.65
C TYR A 46 -4.43 -6.76 -0.33
N ILE A 47 -4.58 -7.67 0.64
CA ILE A 47 -4.13 -7.50 2.02
C ILE A 47 -3.04 -8.54 2.29
N PRO A 48 -1.80 -8.16 2.59
CA PRO A 48 -0.78 -9.14 2.94
C PRO A 48 -1.12 -9.80 4.28
N LEU A 49 -0.94 -11.13 4.38
CA LEU A 49 -1.31 -11.89 5.58
C LEU A 49 -0.57 -11.42 6.84
N VAL A 50 0.65 -10.91 6.70
CA VAL A 50 1.42 -10.33 7.81
C VAL A 50 0.77 -9.10 8.44
N GLN A 51 -0.21 -8.47 7.76
CA GLN A 51 -0.97 -7.34 8.25
C GLN A 51 -2.33 -7.76 8.83
N VAL A 52 -2.71 -9.03 8.74
CA VAL A 52 -3.99 -9.55 9.24
C VAL A 52 -3.82 -9.98 10.69
N LYS A 53 -4.46 -9.24 11.60
CA LYS A 53 -4.49 -9.55 13.03
C LYS A 53 -5.60 -10.55 13.36
N GLU A 54 -6.77 -10.35 12.78
CA GLU A 54 -7.95 -11.19 12.98
C GLU A 54 -8.75 -11.29 11.69
N LEU A 55 -9.26 -12.49 11.40
CA LEU A 55 -10.24 -12.76 10.36
C LEU A 55 -11.43 -13.44 11.03
N SER A 56 -12.63 -12.89 10.84
CA SER A 56 -13.87 -13.45 11.40
C SER A 56 -15.00 -13.38 10.38
N LEU A 57 -15.97 -14.30 10.47
CA LEU A 57 -17.18 -14.22 9.65
C LEU A 57 -17.97 -12.96 10.03
N SER A 58 -18.44 -12.22 9.02
CA SER A 58 -19.24 -11.04 9.27
C SER A 58 -20.64 -11.44 9.75
N PRO A 59 -21.15 -10.84 10.84
CA PRO A 59 -22.54 -11.04 11.27
C PRO A 59 -23.53 -10.27 10.37
N VAL A 60 -23.03 -9.38 9.52
CA VAL A 60 -23.86 -8.55 8.64
C VAL A 60 -24.31 -9.39 7.44
N PRO A 61 -25.62 -9.43 7.13
CA PRO A 61 -26.12 -10.14 5.95
C PRO A 61 -25.49 -9.58 4.67
N ALA A 62 -25.24 -10.47 3.71
CA ALA A 62 -24.68 -10.10 2.41
C ALA A 62 -25.53 -8.99 1.77
N PRO A 63 -24.95 -7.90 1.23
CA PRO A 63 -25.68 -6.97 0.40
C PRO A 63 -26.31 -7.67 -0.81
N GLU A 64 -27.46 -7.19 -1.26
CA GLU A 64 -28.23 -7.77 -2.38
C GLU A 64 -27.44 -7.85 -3.70
N VAL A 65 -26.41 -7.00 -3.85
CA VAL A 65 -25.50 -7.03 -4.99
C VAL A 65 -24.26 -7.85 -4.62
N SER A 66 -24.25 -9.11 -5.06
CA SER A 66 -23.04 -9.94 -5.00
C SER A 66 -22.05 -9.47 -6.07
N PRO A 67 -20.79 -9.17 -5.72
CA PRO A 67 -19.78 -8.90 -6.74
C PRO A 67 -19.60 -10.17 -7.59
N ILE A 68 -19.54 -10.00 -8.91
CA ILE A 68 -19.21 -11.09 -9.82
C ILE A 68 -17.73 -11.44 -9.58
N VAL A 69 -17.49 -12.54 -8.87
CA VAL A 69 -16.14 -13.04 -8.53
C VAL A 69 -15.31 -13.35 -9.78
N GLU A 70 -15.95 -13.56 -10.92
CA GLU A 70 -15.31 -13.80 -12.22
C GLU A 70 -14.58 -12.57 -12.77
N ASP A 71 -14.94 -11.34 -12.34
CA ASP A 71 -14.31 -10.09 -12.80
C ASP A 71 -13.09 -9.66 -11.94
N HIS A 72 -12.45 -10.59 -11.22
CA HIS A 72 -11.25 -10.27 -10.45
C HIS A 72 -10.11 -9.84 -11.40
N PRO A 73 -9.66 -8.58 -11.38
CA PRO A 73 -8.93 -7.94 -12.49
C PRO A 73 -7.57 -8.58 -12.82
N TYR A 74 -6.99 -9.31 -11.87
CA TYR A 74 -5.66 -9.94 -12.04
C TYR A 74 -5.67 -11.46 -11.79
N ARG A 75 -6.84 -12.10 -11.71
CA ARG A 75 -6.91 -13.54 -11.41
C ARG A 75 -6.58 -14.33 -12.67
N THR A 76 -5.61 -15.24 -12.56
CA THR A 76 -5.36 -16.28 -13.57
C THR A 76 -5.81 -17.63 -12.99
N PRO A 77 -6.71 -18.39 -13.64
CA PRO A 77 -7.38 -19.56 -13.04
C PRO A 77 -6.48 -20.70 -12.54
N SER A 78 -5.21 -20.74 -12.95
CA SER A 78 -4.30 -21.87 -12.72
C SER A 78 -3.15 -21.57 -11.74
N GLU A 79 -2.99 -20.32 -11.29
CA GLU A 79 -1.86 -19.92 -10.45
C GLU A 79 -2.29 -19.50 -9.05
N ARG A 80 -1.49 -19.86 -8.04
CA ARG A 80 -1.67 -19.32 -6.71
C ARG A 80 -1.34 -17.83 -6.70
N MET A 81 -2.21 -17.06 -6.08
CA MET A 81 -2.06 -15.62 -5.89
C MET A 81 -1.06 -15.36 -4.77
N THR A 82 -0.05 -14.54 -5.08
CA THR A 82 0.86 -14.00 -4.09
C THR A 82 0.80 -12.49 -4.09
N TYR A 83 1.14 -11.88 -2.96
CA TYR A 83 1.07 -10.44 -2.78
C TYR A 83 1.98 -9.72 -3.78
N ARG A 84 3.19 -10.25 -3.98
CA ARG A 84 4.15 -9.70 -4.95
C ARG A 84 3.61 -9.74 -6.38
N LYS A 85 2.93 -10.82 -6.79
CA LYS A 85 2.29 -10.90 -8.11
C LYS A 85 1.22 -9.82 -8.25
N MET A 86 0.40 -9.60 -7.22
CA MET A 86 -0.65 -8.57 -7.25
C MET A 86 -0.12 -7.15 -7.31
N LEU A 87 0.97 -6.86 -6.58
CA LEU A 87 1.67 -5.58 -6.70
C LEU A 87 2.20 -5.37 -8.11
N LEU A 88 2.85 -6.38 -8.70
CA LEU A 88 3.39 -6.28 -10.06
C LEU A 88 2.28 -6.13 -11.12
N ALA A 89 1.18 -6.86 -10.98
CA ALA A 89 0.02 -6.76 -11.87
C ALA A 89 -0.68 -5.39 -11.77
N SER A 90 -0.64 -4.77 -10.60
CA SER A 90 -1.21 -3.42 -10.36
C SER A 90 -0.28 -2.28 -10.78
N LYS A 91 0.94 -2.56 -11.27
CA LYS A 91 1.88 -1.53 -11.70
C LYS A 91 1.27 -0.71 -12.84
N GLY A 92 1.32 0.62 -12.72
CA GLY A 92 0.71 1.56 -13.68
C GLY A 92 -0.79 1.75 -13.49
N SER A 93 -1.46 1.00 -12.62
CA SER A 93 -2.86 1.22 -12.29
C SER A 93 -3.00 2.34 -11.26
N PHE A 94 -4.05 3.15 -11.40
CA PHE A 94 -4.45 4.07 -10.34
C PHE A 94 -5.02 3.24 -9.20
N SER A 95 -4.50 3.43 -7.99
CA SER A 95 -4.82 2.63 -6.81
C SER A 95 -5.02 3.52 -5.58
N GLU A 96 -5.70 2.96 -4.59
CA GLU A 96 -5.64 3.39 -3.20
C GLU A 96 -4.69 2.45 -2.46
N ILE A 97 -3.81 2.99 -1.62
CA ILE A 97 -3.06 2.21 -0.63
C ILE A 97 -3.42 2.66 0.77
N LYS A 98 -3.57 1.70 1.70
CA LYS A 98 -3.76 1.95 3.12
C LYS A 98 -2.46 1.65 3.87
N LEU A 99 -2.00 2.60 4.68
CA LEU A 99 -0.74 2.51 5.43
C LEU A 99 -0.98 2.34 6.92
N SER A 100 -1.63 3.32 7.55
CA SER A 100 -2.09 3.25 8.94
C SER A 100 -3.62 3.24 9.00
N SER A 101 -4.19 3.11 10.20
CA SER A 101 -5.66 3.04 10.40
C SER A 101 -6.38 4.23 9.78
N ASN A 102 -5.73 5.40 9.78
CA ASN A 102 -6.29 6.66 9.31
C ASN A 102 -5.52 7.26 8.12
N ARG A 103 -4.58 6.53 7.52
CA ARG A 103 -3.77 7.04 6.40
C ARG A 103 -3.95 6.20 5.15
N GLN A 104 -4.47 6.86 4.12
CA GLN A 104 -4.61 6.31 2.78
C GLN A 104 -4.02 7.27 1.75
N LEU A 105 -3.43 6.73 0.70
CA LEU A 105 -2.89 7.49 -0.42
C LEU A 105 -3.56 7.03 -1.72
N HIS A 106 -3.80 7.98 -2.62
CA HIS A 106 -4.39 7.74 -3.94
C HIS A 106 -3.37 8.14 -5.00
N GLY A 107 -3.11 7.26 -5.96
CA GLY A 107 -2.03 7.48 -6.89
C GLY A 107 -1.73 6.28 -7.77
N TYR A 108 -0.66 6.37 -8.54
CA TYR A 108 -0.19 5.28 -9.40
C TYR A 108 0.91 4.48 -8.72
N LEU A 109 0.80 3.16 -8.78
CA LEU A 109 1.91 2.28 -8.43
C LEU A 109 2.96 2.31 -9.55
N ALA A 110 4.01 3.11 -9.37
CA ALA A 110 5.04 3.34 -10.38
C ALA A 110 6.12 2.24 -10.40
N GLY A 111 6.39 1.61 -9.25
CA GLY A 111 7.41 0.57 -9.15
C GLY A 111 7.31 -0.27 -7.87
N VAL A 112 7.82 -1.49 -7.94
CA VAL A 112 7.89 -2.45 -6.83
C VAL A 112 9.33 -2.93 -6.72
N MET A 113 9.98 -2.65 -5.59
CA MET A 113 11.37 -3.05 -5.31
C MET A 113 11.40 -4.33 -4.46
N ASN A 114 12.46 -4.58 -3.71
CA ASN A 114 12.54 -5.77 -2.86
C ASN A 114 11.66 -5.62 -1.62
N ASP A 115 11.77 -4.50 -0.92
CA ASP A 115 11.16 -4.23 0.39
C ASP A 115 10.41 -2.89 0.46
N PHE A 116 10.27 -2.17 -0.65
CA PHE A 116 9.45 -0.97 -0.77
C PHE A 116 8.80 -0.84 -2.15
N LEU A 117 7.81 0.02 -2.27
CA LEU A 117 7.21 0.43 -3.53
C LEU A 117 7.37 1.93 -3.78
N ILE A 118 7.16 2.33 -5.03
CA ILE A 118 7.14 3.71 -5.47
C ILE A 118 5.72 4.04 -5.87
N PHE A 119 5.12 4.99 -5.15
CA PHE A 119 3.75 5.41 -5.34
C PHE A 119 3.71 6.88 -5.71
N CYS A 120 3.25 7.19 -6.92
CA CYS A 120 3.13 8.59 -7.36
C CYS A 120 1.76 9.12 -6.97
N VAL A 121 1.71 10.17 -6.17
CA VAL A 121 0.47 10.83 -5.74
C VAL A 121 0.29 12.18 -6.46
N PRO A 122 -0.96 12.60 -6.78
CA PRO A 122 -1.21 13.81 -7.59
C PRO A 122 -0.58 15.11 -7.09
N MET A 123 -0.42 15.30 -5.76
CA MET A 123 0.02 16.57 -5.17
C MET A 123 1.47 16.59 -4.65
N ASN A 124 2.06 15.44 -4.34
CA ASN A 124 3.33 15.32 -3.61
C ASN A 124 4.41 14.49 -4.34
N GLY A 125 4.28 14.28 -5.65
CA GLY A 125 5.29 13.54 -6.40
C GLY A 125 5.38 12.07 -5.99
N ALA A 126 6.59 11.55 -5.85
CA ALA A 126 6.83 10.15 -5.54
C ALA A 126 6.93 9.90 -4.04
N VAL A 127 6.22 8.87 -3.59
CA VAL A 127 6.23 8.40 -2.21
C VAL A 127 6.85 7.01 -2.20
N LEU A 128 7.91 6.85 -1.41
CA LEU A 128 8.49 5.54 -1.14
C LEU A 128 7.76 4.93 0.05
N VAL A 129 7.21 3.72 -0.12
CA VAL A 129 6.42 3.06 0.92
C VAL A 129 7.05 1.71 1.20
N PRO A 130 7.63 1.50 2.40
CA PRO A 130 8.08 0.18 2.82
C PRO A 130 6.94 -0.83 2.77
N LEU A 131 7.20 -2.04 2.24
CA LEU A 131 6.16 -3.08 2.11
C LEU A 131 5.62 -3.51 3.48
N GLY A 132 6.43 -3.41 4.53
CA GLY A 132 6.00 -3.67 5.91
C GLY A 132 4.95 -2.68 6.45
N SER A 133 4.79 -1.52 5.81
CA SER A 133 3.81 -0.50 6.19
C SER A 133 2.55 -0.54 5.32
N LEU A 134 2.52 -1.34 4.26
CA LEU A 134 1.39 -1.42 3.34
C LEU A 134 0.36 -2.44 3.84
N ARG A 135 -0.79 -1.94 4.32
CA ARG A 135 -1.88 -2.77 4.86
C ARG A 135 -2.84 -3.29 3.80
N CYS A 136 -3.10 -2.50 2.77
CA CYS A 136 -4.00 -2.88 1.68
C CYS A 136 -3.67 -2.10 0.41
N LEU A 137 -3.71 -2.77 -0.74
CA LEU A 137 -3.71 -2.16 -2.07
C LEU A 137 -5.09 -2.38 -2.70
N SER A 138 -5.77 -1.32 -3.13
CA SER A 138 -7.08 -1.39 -3.80
C SER A 138 -7.04 -0.62 -5.12
N PRO A 139 -6.84 -1.30 -6.25
CA PRO A 139 -6.86 -0.67 -7.57
C PRO A 139 -8.24 -0.16 -7.94
N TYR A 140 -8.26 0.98 -8.65
CA TYR A 140 -9.48 1.52 -9.20
C TYR A 140 -9.88 0.78 -10.48
N PRO A 141 -11.18 0.74 -10.81
CA PRO A 141 -11.62 0.25 -12.11
C PRO A 141 -10.95 1.04 -13.26
N PRO A 142 -10.70 0.38 -14.40
CA PRO A 142 -10.18 1.06 -15.59
C PRO A 142 -11.04 2.28 -15.96
N GLY A 143 -10.40 3.41 -16.28
CA GLY A 143 -11.09 4.64 -16.68
C GLY A 143 -11.67 5.48 -15.53
N LEU A 144 -11.60 5.01 -14.27
CA LEU A 144 -12.02 5.76 -13.09
C LEU A 144 -10.81 6.17 -12.25
N ALA A 145 -10.15 7.26 -12.63
CA ALA A 145 -9.21 7.95 -11.74
C ALA A 145 -9.99 8.87 -10.79
N PRO A 146 -9.70 8.86 -9.47
CA PRO A 146 -10.12 9.90 -8.54
C PRO A 146 -9.89 11.29 -9.09
N TYR A 147 -10.79 12.20 -8.71
CA TYR A 147 -10.77 13.59 -9.13
C TYR A 147 -10.96 13.80 -10.64
N HIS A 148 -11.37 12.76 -11.39
CA HIS A 148 -11.52 12.78 -12.85
C HIS A 148 -10.24 13.26 -13.58
N LEU A 149 -9.07 13.01 -12.98
CA LEU A 149 -7.80 13.40 -13.56
C LEU A 149 -7.54 12.60 -14.83
N THR A 150 -7.23 13.30 -15.92
CA THR A 150 -6.76 12.64 -17.14
C THR A 150 -5.27 12.29 -17.00
N PRO A 151 -4.76 11.29 -17.74
CA PRO A 151 -3.33 10.96 -17.75
C PRO A 151 -2.42 12.16 -18.06
N GLU A 152 -2.91 13.13 -18.83
CA GLU A 152 -2.18 14.37 -19.15
C GLU A 152 -2.08 15.33 -17.95
N GLN A 153 -3.11 15.34 -17.08
CA GLN A 153 -3.13 16.14 -15.86
C GLN A 153 -2.27 15.53 -14.74
N PHE A 154 -2.12 14.21 -14.73
CA PHE A 154 -1.27 13.51 -13.79
C PHE A 154 -0.36 12.48 -14.49
N PRO A 155 0.66 12.94 -15.23
CA PRO A 155 1.57 12.06 -15.93
C PRO A 155 2.47 11.34 -14.93
N LEU A 156 2.67 10.04 -15.14
CA LEU A 156 3.70 9.27 -14.45
C LEU A 156 5.08 9.79 -14.89
N ARG A 157 5.65 10.70 -14.09
CA ARG A 157 7.00 11.20 -14.33
C ARG A 157 8.02 10.21 -13.81
N PRO A 158 9.06 9.87 -14.59
CA PRO A 158 10.16 9.09 -14.08
C PRO A 158 10.85 9.88 -12.95
N LEU A 159 11.19 9.18 -11.88
CA LEU A 159 12.04 9.73 -10.83
C LEU A 159 13.41 10.07 -11.43
N SER A 160 13.88 11.29 -11.20
CA SER A 160 15.23 11.72 -11.61
C SER A 160 16.34 11.00 -10.85
N LEU A 161 16.02 10.41 -9.69
CA LEU A 161 16.94 9.69 -8.84
C LEU A 161 17.07 8.21 -9.24
N GLY A 162 18.31 7.72 -9.32
CA GLY A 162 18.58 6.31 -9.59
C GLY A 162 18.07 5.41 -8.46
N LEU A 163 17.09 4.57 -8.75
CA LEU A 163 16.44 3.69 -7.78
C LEU A 163 17.39 2.60 -7.25
N ALA A 164 17.39 2.38 -5.93
CA ALA A 164 18.02 1.24 -5.30
C ALA A 164 17.03 0.07 -5.14
N ARG A 165 17.57 -1.13 -4.86
CA ARG A 165 16.76 -2.34 -4.72
C ARG A 165 16.14 -2.49 -3.32
N SER A 166 16.78 -1.95 -2.28
CA SER A 166 16.28 -1.95 -0.91
C SER A 166 16.01 -0.55 -0.39
N PHE A 167 15.10 -0.43 0.57
CA PHE A 167 14.72 0.83 1.19
C PHE A 167 15.91 1.50 1.90
N SER A 168 16.73 0.71 2.59
CA SER A 168 17.95 1.19 3.25
C SER A 168 18.95 1.80 2.27
N GLN A 169 19.19 1.14 1.12
CA GLN A 169 20.06 1.67 0.08
C GLN A 169 19.46 2.91 -0.59
N GLN A 170 18.13 2.98 -0.67
CA GLN A 170 17.45 4.14 -1.21
C GLN A 170 17.56 5.35 -0.28
N LEU A 171 17.42 5.16 1.03
CA LEU A 171 17.68 6.20 2.03
C LEU A 171 19.13 6.71 1.96
N ALA A 172 20.11 5.81 1.82
CA ALA A 172 21.52 6.20 1.67
C ALA A 172 21.77 7.11 0.45
N LYS A 173 21.02 6.93 -0.64
CA LYS A 173 21.09 7.81 -1.82
C LYS A 173 20.41 9.16 -1.62
N LEU A 174 19.54 9.28 -0.62
CA LEU A 174 18.79 10.50 -0.29
C LEU A 174 19.49 11.32 0.80
N GLN A 175 20.68 10.93 1.25
CA GLN A 175 21.43 11.73 2.23
C GLN A 175 21.77 13.10 1.63
N GLY A 176 21.44 14.16 2.37
CA GLY A 176 21.54 15.55 1.93
C GLY A 176 20.25 16.09 1.30
N GLU A 177 19.28 15.25 0.99
CA GLU A 177 17.99 15.67 0.41
C GLU A 177 16.98 16.07 1.48
N PHE A 178 16.09 17.00 1.11
CA PHE A 178 14.91 17.33 1.90
C PHE A 178 13.83 16.27 1.68
N ILE A 179 13.29 15.71 2.76
CA ILE A 179 12.30 14.66 2.72
C ILE A 179 11.20 14.91 3.75
N VAL A 180 10.03 14.29 3.54
CA VAL A 180 8.98 14.22 4.56
C VAL A 180 8.77 12.76 4.95
N ALA A 181 9.08 12.43 6.20
CA ALA A 181 8.88 11.11 6.79
C ALA A 181 7.50 11.03 7.44
N GLY A 182 6.64 10.19 6.86
CA GLY A 182 5.35 9.82 7.44
C GLY A 182 5.51 8.77 8.52
N ARG A 183 4.98 9.04 9.73
CA ARG A 183 5.23 8.25 10.94
C ARG A 183 3.98 7.59 11.54
N GLY A 184 3.04 7.21 10.67
CA GLY A 184 1.80 6.56 11.09
C GLY A 184 0.94 7.42 12.00
N GLU A 185 0.87 7.05 13.28
CA GLU A 185 0.08 7.75 14.29
C GLU A 185 0.76 9.02 14.82
N LEU A 186 2.06 9.18 14.58
CA LEU A 186 2.79 10.39 14.91
C LEU A 186 2.71 11.40 13.76
N PRO A 187 2.77 12.72 14.05
CA PRO A 187 2.83 13.74 13.01
C PRO A 187 3.98 13.49 12.04
N ASP A 188 3.78 13.82 10.77
CA ASP A 188 4.84 13.75 9.76
C ASP A 188 6.01 14.65 10.17
N LEU A 189 7.23 14.21 9.86
CA LEU A 189 8.45 14.94 10.15
C LEU A 189 9.12 15.34 8.83
N SER A 190 9.30 16.63 8.62
CA SER A 190 10.01 17.17 7.47
C SER A 190 11.39 17.71 7.86
N GLY A 191 12.37 17.52 6.99
CA GLY A 191 13.74 17.95 7.24
C GLY A 191 14.72 17.41 6.22
N VAL A 192 15.99 17.76 6.39
CA VAL A 192 17.08 17.23 5.57
C VAL A 192 17.61 15.94 6.18
N LEU A 193 17.79 14.89 5.38
CA LEU A 193 18.40 13.63 5.80
C LEU A 193 19.91 13.79 5.96
N THR A 194 20.37 14.00 7.20
CA THR A 194 21.78 14.37 7.47
C THR A 194 22.68 13.18 7.72
N ALA A 195 22.16 12.11 8.35
CA ALA A 195 22.95 10.92 8.67
C ALA A 195 22.12 9.63 8.65
N ILE A 196 22.81 8.51 8.44
CA ILE A 196 22.26 7.15 8.55
C ILE A 196 23.27 6.30 9.33
N GLU A 197 22.84 5.75 10.45
CA GLU A 197 23.66 4.92 11.33
C GLU A 197 22.93 3.61 11.63
N GLY A 198 23.35 2.54 10.95
CA GLY A 198 22.64 1.26 11.02
C GLY A 198 21.20 1.36 10.47
N GLN A 199 20.20 1.17 11.34
CA GLN A 199 18.77 1.28 10.99
C GLN A 199 18.14 2.60 11.45
N LEU A 200 18.97 3.57 11.83
CA LEU A 200 18.56 4.88 12.28
C LEU A 200 18.84 5.92 11.19
N VAL A 201 17.89 6.83 10.96
CA VAL A 201 18.07 8.04 10.15
C VAL A 201 17.99 9.27 11.03
N THR A 202 18.81 10.27 10.74
CA THR A 202 18.74 11.58 11.40
C THR A 202 18.21 12.62 10.42
N LEU A 203 17.15 13.32 10.83
CA LEU A 203 16.57 14.44 10.11
C LEU A 203 16.82 15.73 10.86
N THR A 204 17.26 16.77 10.15
CA THR A 204 17.39 18.11 10.70
C THR A 204 16.24 18.99 10.21
N ASP A 205 15.46 19.53 11.14
CA ASP A 205 14.27 20.34 10.85
C ASP A 205 14.60 21.83 10.58
N ALA A 206 13.57 22.65 10.35
CA ALA A 206 13.72 24.07 10.06
C ALA A 206 14.33 24.89 11.21
N SER A 207 14.31 24.38 12.45
CA SER A 207 14.96 25.01 13.61
C SER A 207 16.44 24.67 13.73
N GLY A 208 16.95 23.75 12.89
CA GLY A 208 18.28 23.15 13.02
C GLY A 208 18.34 22.03 14.07
N SER A 209 17.21 21.67 14.68
CA SER A 209 17.14 20.56 15.62
C SER A 209 17.14 19.23 14.88
N SER A 210 17.79 18.23 15.46
CA SER A 210 17.89 16.90 14.85
C SER A 210 17.02 15.88 15.58
N VAL A 211 16.32 15.05 14.81
CA VAL A 211 15.49 13.95 15.30
C VAL A 211 15.95 12.67 14.64
N CYS A 212 16.10 11.62 15.46
CA CYS A 212 16.51 10.30 15.01
C CYS A 212 15.30 9.36 14.93
N LEU A 213 15.17 8.63 13.82
CA LEU A 213 14.07 7.69 13.57
C LEU A 213 14.63 6.32 13.17
N HIS A 214 14.00 5.25 13.65
CA HIS A 214 14.24 3.92 13.11
C HIS A 214 13.53 3.75 11.75
N PHE A 215 14.08 2.95 10.83
CA PHE A 215 13.49 2.73 9.50
C PHE A 215 12.04 2.23 9.58
N SER A 216 11.74 1.38 10.56
CA SER A 216 10.39 0.84 10.78
C SER A 216 9.37 1.88 11.24
N ALA A 217 9.81 3.06 11.69
CA ALA A 217 8.94 4.17 12.06
C ALA A 217 8.53 5.02 10.84
N ILE A 218 9.11 4.77 9.65
CA ILE A 218 8.79 5.46 8.41
C ILE A 218 7.80 4.60 7.63
N GLU A 219 6.54 5.03 7.57
CA GLU A 219 5.52 4.35 6.77
C GLU A 219 5.46 4.83 5.32
N ALA A 220 5.85 6.08 5.10
CA ALA A 220 5.90 6.72 3.80
C ALA A 220 7.00 7.78 3.80
N LEU A 221 7.76 7.85 2.72
CA LEU A 221 8.76 8.88 2.50
C LEU A 221 8.38 9.69 1.27
N HIS A 222 8.01 10.95 1.45
CA HIS A 222 7.68 11.84 0.34
C HIS A 222 8.95 12.54 -0.13
N LEU A 223 9.15 12.54 -1.45
CA LEU A 223 10.28 13.13 -2.17
C LEU A 223 9.86 14.38 -2.94
#